data_AF-A0A354WNL5-F1
#
_entry.id   AF-A0A354WNL5-F1
#
_cell.length_a   1.000
_cell.length_b   1.000
_cell.length_c   1.000
_cell.angle_alpha   90.00
_cell.angle_beta   90.00
_cell.angle_gamma   90.00
#
_symmetry.space_group_name_H-M   'P 1'
#
loop_
_entity.id
_entity.type
_entity.pdbx_description
1 polymer ?
#
loop_
_entity_poly.entity_id
_entity_poly.type
_entity_poly.pdbx_seq_one_letter_code
_entity_poly.pdbx_strand_id
1 'polypeptide(L)'
;MNDLDFSFEDSPWEAFLRTKRAGDTVSAANLLTMLEEESEQAVEDALQALEDGGLNLDVSDLPKAPGSGAAALRLRQEAQLVEKGLPLEELEPNDPLRLYLEEVAQLSPSGNEQALAAKCAAADERAMETLTNLGLHRVLEIAKDHVGLGVLLLDLIQEGSLGLWQAIQGYREGNYAACRDYWIRFYMAKAVFLQARANGVGQKLREALEDYRAVDERLLSELGRNPTLEEIAEAMHISPEEASVVKKMLDDARLLAQAKKQPEPEEEKEAEEQAVEDTAYFRMRQRILELMSVLDETDAKLISLRFGLEGGMPLSP
;
A
#
# COMPACT_ATOMS: atom_id res chain seq x y z
N MET A 1 5.75 37.49 22.59
CA MET A 1 6.18 36.21 22.01
C MET A 1 4.93 35.36 21.96
N ASN A 2 4.26 35.34 20.81
CA ASN A 2 3.33 34.25 20.51
C ASN A 2 4.24 33.12 20.06
N ASP A 3 4.45 32.14 20.94
CA ASP A 3 4.94 30.85 20.50
C ASP A 3 3.82 30.29 19.63
N LEU A 4 4.04 30.37 18.32
CA LEU A 4 3.31 29.59 17.34
C LEU A 4 3.62 28.13 17.69
N ASP A 5 2.68 27.51 18.40
CA ASP A 5 2.63 26.08 18.57
C ASP A 5 2.41 25.50 17.18
N PHE A 6 3.50 25.19 16.48
CA PHE A 6 3.46 24.40 15.27
C PHE A 6 3.07 23.00 15.71
N SER A 7 1.76 22.73 15.79
CA SER A 7 1.28 21.37 15.69
C SER A 7 1.71 20.87 14.31
N PHE A 8 2.83 20.17 14.25
CA PHE A 8 3.12 19.33 13.09
C PHE A 8 1.97 18.32 13.07
N GLU A 9 1.00 18.53 12.17
CA GLU A 9 0.08 17.45 11.82
C GLU A 9 0.96 16.27 11.40
N ASP A 10 0.83 15.13 12.08
CA ASP A 10 1.59 13.91 11.76
C ASP A 10 1.58 13.70 10.24
N SER A 11 2.76 13.46 9.67
CA SER A 11 2.87 13.29 8.21
C SER A 11 1.93 12.15 7.78
N PRO A 12 1.27 12.23 6.60
CA PRO A 12 0.27 11.25 6.19
C PRO A 12 0.75 9.79 6.29
N TRP A 13 2.04 9.54 6.07
CA TRP A 13 2.64 8.20 6.19
C TRP A 13 2.81 7.75 7.65
N GLU A 14 3.11 8.64 8.59
CA GLU A 14 3.26 8.30 10.02
C GLU A 14 1.94 7.82 10.61
N ALA A 15 0.87 8.58 10.34
CA ALA A 15 -0.48 8.22 10.75
C ALA A 15 -0.92 6.88 10.12
N PHE A 16 -0.53 6.64 8.86
CA PHE A 16 -0.81 5.40 8.17
C PHE A 16 -0.09 4.20 8.80
N LEU A 17 1.22 4.30 9.03
CA LEU A 17 2.00 3.21 9.63
C LEU A 17 1.56 2.89 11.06
N ARG A 18 1.11 3.88 11.84
CA ARG A 18 0.57 3.68 13.20
C ARG A 18 -0.67 2.79 13.24
N THR A 19 -1.42 2.69 12.15
CA THR A 19 -2.59 1.78 12.06
C THR A 19 -2.22 0.31 11.91
N LYS A 20 -0.96 0.01 11.56
CA LYS A 20 -0.49 -1.32 11.19
C LYS A 20 0.18 -2.01 12.38
N ARG A 21 0.15 -3.34 12.36
CA ARG A 21 0.78 -4.22 13.36
C ARG A 21 1.87 -5.06 12.71
N ALA A 22 2.79 -5.58 13.52
CA ALA A 22 3.84 -6.47 13.05
C ALA A 22 3.27 -7.64 12.23
N GLY A 23 3.84 -7.86 11.05
CA GLY A 23 3.39 -8.84 10.07
C GLY A 23 2.39 -8.31 9.03
N ASP A 24 1.80 -7.13 9.22
CA ASP A 24 0.91 -6.52 8.23
C ASP A 24 1.66 -6.18 6.94
N THR A 25 0.96 -6.27 5.82
CA THR A 25 1.45 -5.87 4.50
C THR A 25 1.07 -4.43 4.19
N VAL A 26 2.06 -3.66 3.77
CA VAL A 26 1.95 -2.26 3.35
C VAL A 26 2.15 -2.20 1.84
N SER A 27 1.18 -1.62 1.11
CA SER A 27 1.29 -1.43 -0.33
C SER A 27 2.37 -0.41 -0.66
N ALA A 28 3.37 -0.80 -1.46
CA ALA A 28 4.45 0.08 -1.90
C ALA A 28 3.92 1.24 -2.74
N ALA A 29 2.91 1.00 -3.58
CA ALA A 29 2.31 2.02 -4.43
C ALA A 29 1.66 3.14 -3.59
N ASN A 30 0.91 2.77 -2.54
CA ASN A 30 0.29 3.72 -1.62
C ASN A 30 1.35 4.52 -0.86
N LEU A 31 2.35 3.84 -0.29
CA LEU A 31 3.42 4.49 0.45
C LEU A 31 4.25 5.46 -0.43
N LEU A 32 4.51 5.11 -1.71
CA LEU A 32 5.18 6.01 -2.66
C LEU A 32 4.39 7.31 -2.86
N THR A 33 3.07 7.22 -3.05
CA THR A 33 2.26 8.41 -3.28
C THR A 33 2.21 9.36 -2.08
N MET A 34 2.29 8.82 -0.87
CA MET A 34 2.38 9.60 0.37
C MET A 34 3.74 10.28 0.53
N LEU A 35 4.82 9.61 0.10
CA LEU A 35 6.21 10.06 0.29
C LEU A 35 6.79 10.84 -0.89
N GLU A 36 6.05 11.03 -1.98
CA GLU A 36 6.54 11.69 -3.20
C GLU A 36 6.94 13.15 -2.97
N GLU A 37 6.22 13.89 -2.13
CA GLU A 37 6.52 15.30 -1.80
C GLU A 37 7.37 15.45 -0.52
N GLU A 38 7.72 14.34 0.12
CA GLU A 38 8.45 14.32 1.37
C GLU A 38 9.97 14.34 1.14
N SER A 39 10.70 14.81 2.16
CA SER A 39 12.17 14.88 2.12
C SER A 39 12.83 13.50 2.01
N GLU A 40 14.09 13.44 1.56
CA GLU A 40 14.86 12.18 1.56
C GLU A 40 14.94 11.57 2.96
N GLN A 41 15.13 12.40 4.00
CA GLN A 41 15.16 11.96 5.40
C GLN A 41 13.84 11.30 5.82
N ALA A 42 12.70 11.89 5.47
CA ALA A 42 11.39 11.33 5.81
C ALA A 42 11.16 9.95 5.17
N VAL A 43 11.73 9.71 3.98
CA VAL A 43 11.67 8.39 3.34
C VAL A 43 12.56 7.37 4.03
N GLU A 44 13.76 7.77 4.45
CA GLU A 44 14.60 6.91 5.27
C GLU A 44 13.91 6.56 6.59
N ASP A 45 13.31 7.55 7.26
CA ASP A 45 12.58 7.37 8.51
C ASP A 45 11.37 6.43 8.32
N ALA A 46 10.63 6.56 7.21
CA ALA A 46 9.51 5.67 6.89
C ALA A 46 9.96 4.22 6.65
N LEU A 47 11.06 4.02 5.91
CA LEU A 47 11.62 2.69 5.67
C LEU A 47 12.17 2.07 6.97
N GLN A 48 12.77 2.88 7.85
CA GLN A 48 13.20 2.44 9.17
C GLN A 48 12.00 2.06 10.05
N ALA A 49 10.91 2.82 10.02
CA ALA A 49 9.69 2.48 10.74
C ALA A 49 9.06 1.16 10.26
N LEU A 50 9.13 0.86 8.96
CA LEU A 50 8.72 -0.46 8.44
C LEU A 50 9.61 -1.59 8.97
N GLU A 51 10.93 -1.34 9.01
CA GLU A 51 11.92 -2.30 9.49
C GLU A 51 11.70 -2.62 10.97
N ASP A 52 11.63 -1.60 11.82
CA ASP A 52 11.42 -1.71 13.26
C ASP A 52 10.03 -2.27 13.60
N GLY A 53 9.02 -1.92 12.79
CA GLY A 53 7.65 -2.38 12.93
C GLY A 53 7.41 -3.82 12.50
N GLY A 54 8.38 -4.46 11.83
CA GLY A 54 8.19 -5.81 11.30
C GLY A 54 7.15 -5.88 10.17
N LEU A 55 7.04 -4.82 9.36
CA LEU A 55 6.02 -4.67 8.32
C LEU A 55 6.53 -5.18 6.98
N ASN A 56 5.68 -5.89 6.26
CA ASN A 56 6.00 -6.40 4.92
C ASN A 56 5.67 -5.33 3.88
N LEU A 57 6.60 -5.03 2.98
CA LEU A 57 6.36 -4.12 1.86
C LEU A 57 5.93 -4.90 0.62
N ASP A 58 4.68 -4.71 0.18
CA ASP A 58 4.12 -5.34 -1.01
C ASP A 58 4.43 -4.50 -2.25
N VAL A 59 5.36 -4.99 -3.06
CA VAL A 59 5.80 -4.37 -4.31
C VAL A 59 5.04 -4.89 -5.54
N SER A 60 4.15 -5.86 -5.38
CA SER A 60 3.37 -6.42 -6.50
C SER A 60 2.34 -5.44 -7.06
N ASP A 61 1.92 -4.47 -6.24
CA ASP A 61 1.05 -3.37 -6.64
C ASP A 61 1.79 -2.30 -7.47
N LEU A 62 3.12 -2.37 -7.63
CA LEU A 62 3.83 -1.40 -8.47
C LEU A 62 3.60 -1.68 -9.96
N PRO A 63 3.43 -0.64 -10.79
CA PRO A 63 3.29 -0.82 -12.22
C PRO A 63 4.55 -1.46 -12.79
N LYS A 64 4.38 -2.55 -13.54
CA LYS A 64 5.48 -3.24 -14.22
C LYS A 64 6.02 -2.32 -15.31
N ALA A 65 7.13 -1.66 -15.04
CA ALA A 65 7.61 -0.56 -15.86
C ALA A 65 7.80 -0.95 -17.35
N PRO A 66 7.08 -0.32 -18.29
CA PRO A 66 7.45 -0.37 -19.69
C PRO A 66 8.46 0.76 -19.93
N GLY A 67 9.67 0.62 -19.41
CA GLY A 67 10.75 1.53 -19.78
C GLY A 67 11.08 1.42 -21.28
N SER A 68 11.59 2.49 -21.86
CA SER A 68 12.21 2.50 -23.19
C SER A 68 13.73 2.59 -23.03
N GLY A 69 14.49 1.88 -23.86
CA GLY A 69 15.95 1.91 -23.87
C GLY A 69 16.62 0.60 -23.45
N ALA A 70 17.96 0.62 -23.44
CA ALA A 70 18.77 -0.58 -23.21
C ALA A 70 18.56 -1.23 -21.84
N ALA A 71 18.41 -0.42 -20.78
CA ALA A 71 18.14 -0.93 -19.43
C ALA A 71 16.78 -1.65 -19.34
N ALA A 72 15.74 -1.09 -19.97
CA ALA A 72 14.42 -1.72 -20.00
C ALA A 72 14.40 -3.01 -20.85
N LEU A 73 15.17 -3.05 -21.93
CA LEU A 73 15.36 -4.28 -22.72
C LEU A 73 16.05 -5.36 -21.88
N ARG A 74 17.08 -4.99 -21.11
CA ARG A 74 17.77 -5.93 -20.22
C ARG A 74 16.84 -6.48 -19.14
N LEU A 75 16.05 -5.63 -18.49
CA LEU A 75 15.04 -6.06 -17.50
C LEU A 75 14.04 -7.07 -18.08
N ARG A 76 13.58 -6.85 -19.33
CA ARG A 76 12.69 -7.80 -20.02
C ARG A 76 13.37 -9.11 -20.36
N GLN A 77 14.62 -9.06 -20.81
CA GLN A 77 15.41 -10.26 -21.07
C GLN A 77 15.62 -11.07 -19.78
N GLU A 78 15.97 -10.41 -18.68
CA GLU A 78 16.14 -11.06 -17.37
C GLU A 78 14.83 -11.69 -16.87
N ALA A 79 13.69 -11.00 -17.02
CA ALA A 79 12.39 -11.57 -16.71
C ALA A 79 12.09 -12.84 -17.52
N GLN A 80 12.36 -12.82 -18.83
CA GLN A 80 12.19 -14.00 -19.69
C GLN A 80 13.15 -15.13 -19.32
N LEU A 81 14.40 -14.82 -18.96
CA LEU A 81 15.37 -15.81 -18.51
C LEU A 81 14.92 -16.48 -17.21
N VAL A 82 14.35 -15.72 -16.28
CA VAL A 82 13.79 -16.26 -15.03
C VAL A 82 12.60 -17.17 -15.29
N GLU A 83 11.68 -16.80 -16.19
CA GLU A 83 10.56 -17.67 -16.58
C GLU A 83 11.03 -19.01 -17.17
N LYS A 84 12.14 -19.01 -17.90
CA LYS A 84 12.78 -20.21 -18.45
C LYS A 84 13.61 -21.01 -17.43
N GLY A 85 13.69 -20.55 -16.18
CA GLY A 85 14.45 -21.22 -15.13
C GLY A 85 15.95 -20.91 -15.13
N LEU A 86 16.37 -19.76 -15.67
CA LEU A 86 17.76 -19.27 -15.74
C LEU A 86 18.71 -20.26 -16.46
N PRO A 87 18.48 -20.58 -17.74
CA PRO A 87 19.42 -21.41 -18.50
C PRO A 87 20.76 -20.69 -18.70
N LEU A 88 21.84 -21.22 -18.12
CA LEU A 88 23.19 -20.64 -18.21
C LEU A 88 23.70 -20.49 -19.66
N GLU A 89 23.17 -21.30 -20.58
CA GLU A 89 23.53 -21.30 -22.00
C GLU A 89 23.01 -20.07 -22.77
N GLU A 90 21.93 -19.43 -22.30
CA GLU A 90 21.38 -18.21 -22.91
C GLU A 90 22.12 -16.94 -22.47
N LEU A 91 22.99 -17.04 -21.46
CA LEU A 91 23.83 -15.95 -20.98
C LEU A 91 25.20 -15.97 -21.65
N GLU A 92 25.69 -14.79 -22.03
CA GLU A 92 27.05 -14.62 -22.56
C GLU A 92 28.08 -15.15 -21.55
N PRO A 93 29.18 -15.80 -22.00
CA PRO A 93 30.18 -16.38 -21.10
C PRO A 93 30.82 -15.37 -20.12
N ASN A 94 30.90 -14.09 -20.51
CA ASN A 94 31.44 -13.02 -19.69
C ASN A 94 30.36 -12.19 -18.97
N ASP A 95 29.09 -12.60 -19.00
CA ASP A 95 28.02 -11.93 -18.29
C ASP A 95 28.23 -12.07 -16.76
N PRO A 96 28.28 -10.97 -15.99
CA PRO A 96 28.45 -11.03 -14.54
C PRO A 96 27.40 -11.90 -13.84
N LEU A 97 26.17 -11.95 -14.38
CA LEU A 97 25.11 -12.79 -13.83
C LEU A 97 25.44 -14.27 -13.98
N ARG A 98 26.01 -14.66 -15.12
CA ARG A 98 26.40 -16.05 -15.37
C ARG A 98 27.52 -16.48 -14.42
N LEU A 99 28.55 -15.65 -14.26
CA LEU A 99 29.68 -15.93 -13.38
C LEU A 99 29.20 -16.13 -11.93
N TYR A 100 28.30 -15.26 -11.46
CA TYR A 100 27.70 -15.37 -10.14
C TYR A 100 26.91 -16.68 -9.96
N LEU A 101 26.06 -17.04 -10.94
CA LEU A 101 25.29 -18.28 -10.87
C LEU A 101 26.18 -19.53 -10.86
N GLU A 102 27.28 -19.52 -11.63
CA GLU A 102 28.27 -20.61 -11.65
C GLU A 102 29.00 -20.74 -10.30
N GLU A 103 29.28 -19.64 -9.60
CA GLU A 103 29.85 -19.65 -8.25
C GLU A 103 28.85 -20.19 -7.22
N VAL A 104 27.61 -19.70 -7.22
CA VAL A 104 26.57 -20.16 -6.28
C VAL A 104 26.25 -21.64 -6.49
N ALA A 105 26.26 -22.12 -7.74
CA ALA A 105 26.03 -23.54 -8.05
C ALA A 105 27.10 -24.48 -7.46
N GLN A 106 28.31 -23.99 -7.19
CA GLN A 106 29.38 -24.78 -6.55
C GLN A 106 29.19 -24.89 -5.03
N LEU A 107 28.39 -24.01 -4.43
CA LEU A 107 28.10 -24.03 -3.00
C LEU A 107 27.09 -25.14 -2.69
N SER A 108 27.31 -25.86 -1.59
CA SER A 108 26.37 -26.88 -1.13
C SER A 108 25.09 -26.22 -0.60
N PRO A 109 23.89 -26.54 -1.12
CA PRO A 109 22.64 -25.93 -0.67
C PRO A 109 22.08 -26.56 0.62
N SER A 110 22.69 -27.67 1.09
CA SER A 110 22.19 -28.44 2.22
C SER A 110 23.06 -28.27 3.46
N GLY A 111 22.47 -27.79 4.54
CA GLY A 111 23.13 -27.65 5.84
C GLY A 111 22.12 -27.43 6.97
N ASN A 112 22.53 -27.65 8.21
CA ASN A 112 21.69 -27.36 9.37
C ASN A 112 21.83 -25.86 9.73
N GLU A 113 21.07 -25.02 9.03
CA GLU A 113 21.09 -23.56 9.18
C GLU A 113 20.78 -23.13 10.62
N GLN A 114 19.81 -23.78 11.27
CA GLN A 114 19.42 -23.48 12.65
C GLN A 114 20.58 -23.68 13.64
N ALA A 115 21.36 -24.76 13.45
CA ALA A 115 22.52 -25.03 14.30
C ALA A 115 23.69 -24.07 14.03
N LEU A 116 23.85 -23.62 12.78
CA LEU A 116 24.86 -22.63 12.42
C LEU A 116 24.49 -21.23 12.92
N ALA A 117 23.22 -20.82 12.80
CA ALA A 117 22.72 -19.56 13.32
C ALA A 117 22.91 -19.44 14.84
N ALA A 118 22.67 -20.52 15.58
CA ALA A 118 22.95 -20.57 17.02
C ALA A 118 24.44 -20.42 17.36
N LYS A 119 25.35 -20.88 16.49
CA LYS A 119 26.80 -20.69 16.65
C LYS A 119 27.26 -19.29 16.24
N CYS A 120 26.62 -18.68 15.25
CA CYS A 120 26.92 -17.30 14.83
C CYS A 120 26.67 -16.30 15.96
N ALA A 121 25.72 -16.58 16.86
CA ALA A 121 25.50 -15.78 18.07
C ALA A 121 26.74 -15.69 18.99
N ALA A 122 27.69 -16.63 18.85
CA ALA A 122 28.98 -16.62 19.56
C ALA A 122 30.11 -15.90 18.79
N ALA A 123 29.79 -15.17 17.71
CA ALA A 123 30.72 -14.44 16.84
C ALA A 123 31.80 -15.33 16.16
N ASP A 124 31.44 -16.56 15.78
CA ASP A 124 32.32 -17.43 14.99
C ASP A 124 32.25 -17.06 13.50
N GLU A 125 33.30 -16.41 13.00
CA GLU A 125 33.42 -15.96 11.60
C GLU A 125 33.22 -17.10 10.60
N ARG A 126 33.72 -18.31 10.88
CA ARG A 126 33.59 -19.45 9.96
C ARG A 126 32.16 -19.95 9.89
N ALA A 127 31.44 -19.90 11.02
CA ALA A 127 30.04 -20.26 11.06
C ALA A 127 29.20 -19.26 10.25
N MET A 128 29.54 -17.96 10.34
CA MET A 128 28.86 -16.91 9.56
C MET A 128 29.08 -17.08 8.06
N GLU A 129 30.33 -17.31 7.62
CA GLU A 129 30.64 -17.58 6.22
C GLU A 129 29.88 -18.80 5.68
N THR A 130 29.88 -19.90 6.45
CA THR A 130 29.17 -21.13 6.07
C THR A 130 27.66 -20.91 5.99
N LEU A 131 27.08 -20.18 6.95
CA LEU A 131 25.66 -19.86 6.96
C LEU A 131 25.27 -18.93 5.80
N THR A 132 26.14 -17.97 5.46
CA THR A 132 25.95 -17.06 4.34
C THR A 132 25.92 -17.85 3.03
N ASN A 133 26.90 -18.73 2.81
CA ASN A 133 26.98 -19.58 1.62
C ASN A 133 25.75 -20.49 1.45
N LEU A 134 25.19 -21.00 2.55
CA LEU A 134 23.95 -21.79 2.52
C LEU A 134 22.74 -20.93 2.12
N GLY A 135 22.69 -19.69 2.61
CA GLY A 135 21.59 -18.76 2.34
C GLY A 135 21.56 -18.18 0.92
N LEU A 136 22.68 -18.17 0.19
CA LEU A 136 22.75 -17.57 -1.16
C LEU A 136 21.79 -18.23 -2.17
N HIS A 137 21.60 -19.56 -2.08
CA HIS A 137 20.61 -20.25 -2.92
C HIS A 137 19.19 -19.74 -2.64
N ARG A 138 18.85 -19.50 -1.37
CA ARG A 138 17.55 -18.97 -0.99
C ARG A 138 17.35 -17.52 -1.45
N VAL A 139 18.40 -16.71 -1.39
CA VAL A 139 18.39 -15.35 -1.96
C VAL A 139 18.03 -15.41 -3.44
N LEU A 140 18.67 -16.28 -4.21
CA LEU A 140 18.37 -16.45 -5.64
C LEU A 140 16.92 -16.91 -5.88
N GLU A 141 16.40 -17.84 -5.07
CA GLU A 141 15.00 -18.28 -5.17
C GLU A 141 14.02 -17.13 -4.95
N ILE A 142 14.23 -16.30 -3.92
CA ILE A 142 13.34 -15.17 -3.60
C ILE A 142 13.51 -14.03 -4.63
N ALA A 143 14.71 -13.81 -5.14
CA ALA A 143 14.99 -12.76 -6.14
C ALA A 143 14.16 -12.94 -7.42
N LYS A 144 13.90 -14.19 -7.83
CA LYS A 144 13.10 -14.52 -9.02
C LYS A 144 11.69 -13.92 -8.95
N ASP A 145 11.08 -13.89 -7.76
CA ASP A 145 9.74 -13.34 -7.55
C ASP A 145 9.68 -11.80 -7.70
N HIS A 146 10.84 -11.12 -7.65
CA HIS A 146 10.94 -9.65 -7.68
C HIS A 146 11.45 -9.11 -9.04
N VAL A 147 11.70 -9.98 -10.02
CA VAL A 147 12.17 -9.56 -11.35
C VAL A 147 11.04 -8.91 -12.15
N GLY A 148 11.39 -7.91 -12.97
CA GLY A 148 10.44 -7.18 -13.79
C GLY A 148 9.82 -5.96 -13.09
N LEU A 149 10.20 -5.67 -11.85
CA LEU A 149 9.77 -4.50 -11.08
C LEU A 149 10.71 -3.28 -11.22
N GLY A 150 11.52 -3.24 -12.28
CA GLY A 150 12.38 -2.09 -12.58
C GLY A 150 13.80 -2.13 -11.99
N VAL A 151 14.16 -3.20 -11.28
CA VAL A 151 15.51 -3.47 -10.74
C VAL A 151 16.10 -4.68 -11.44
N LEU A 152 17.41 -4.64 -11.74
CA LEU A 152 18.13 -5.77 -12.36
C LEU A 152 18.24 -6.94 -11.38
N LEU A 153 18.27 -8.17 -11.89
CA LEU A 153 18.33 -9.37 -11.06
C LEU A 153 19.59 -9.39 -10.18
N LEU A 154 20.74 -8.96 -10.71
CA LEU A 154 21.97 -8.86 -9.92
C LEU A 154 21.82 -7.89 -8.76
N ASP A 155 21.22 -6.73 -8.97
CA ASP A 155 21.02 -5.73 -7.92
C ASP A 155 20.06 -6.26 -6.84
N LEU A 156 18.98 -6.95 -7.24
CA LEU A 156 18.08 -7.65 -6.31
C LEU A 156 18.82 -8.69 -5.46
N ILE A 157 19.72 -9.46 -6.08
CA ILE A 157 20.54 -10.45 -5.38
C ILE A 157 21.47 -9.79 -4.37
N GLN A 158 22.09 -8.65 -4.73
CA GLN A 158 22.98 -7.93 -3.81
C GLN A 158 22.20 -7.39 -2.60
N GLU A 159 21.07 -6.74 -2.82
CA GLU A 159 20.21 -6.22 -1.76
C GLU A 159 19.65 -7.35 -0.88
N GLY A 160 19.25 -8.47 -1.49
CA GLY A 160 18.87 -9.68 -0.78
C GLY A 160 19.99 -10.28 0.07
N SER A 161 21.24 -10.19 -0.40
CA SER A 161 22.42 -10.65 0.34
C SER A 161 22.70 -9.77 1.57
N LEU A 162 22.43 -8.46 1.48
CA LEU A 162 22.45 -7.57 2.64
C LEU A 162 21.36 -7.94 3.65
N GLY A 163 20.15 -8.26 3.19
CA GLY A 163 19.07 -8.78 4.04
C GLY A 163 19.42 -10.12 4.69
N LEU A 164 20.07 -11.03 3.97
CA LEU A 164 20.59 -12.28 4.53
C LEU A 164 21.60 -12.01 5.65
N TRP A 165 22.53 -11.07 5.45
CA TRP A 165 23.52 -10.70 6.45
C TRP A 165 22.85 -10.08 7.69
N GLN A 166 21.86 -9.20 7.49
CA GLN A 166 21.05 -8.64 8.57
C GLN A 166 20.33 -9.75 9.36
N ALA A 167 19.78 -10.76 8.67
CA ALA A 167 19.17 -11.91 9.33
C ALA A 167 20.17 -12.70 10.18
N ILE A 168 21.41 -12.86 9.72
CA ILE A 168 22.46 -13.56 10.47
C ILE A 168 22.84 -12.79 11.73
N GLN A 169 22.98 -11.47 11.64
CA GLN A 169 23.37 -10.62 12.78
C GLN A 169 22.26 -10.38 13.78
N GLY A 170 21.03 -10.16 13.30
CA GLY A 170 19.86 -9.86 14.12
C GLY A 170 19.22 -11.09 14.76
N TYR A 171 19.60 -12.30 14.35
CA TYR A 171 18.99 -13.52 14.85
C TYR A 171 19.35 -13.79 16.32
N ARG A 172 18.32 -13.83 17.17
CA ARG A 172 18.46 -14.16 18.60
C ARG A 172 17.77 -15.48 18.95
N GLU A 173 16.51 -15.64 18.56
CA GLU A 173 15.68 -16.79 18.90
C GLU A 173 14.59 -17.04 17.84
N GLY A 174 13.98 -18.22 17.87
CA GLY A 174 12.89 -18.60 16.97
C GLY A 174 13.33 -19.46 15.79
N ASN A 175 12.62 -19.35 14.66
CA ASN A 175 12.92 -20.09 13.43
C ASN A 175 13.78 -19.22 12.51
N TYR A 176 15.04 -19.60 12.32
CA TYR A 176 15.98 -18.85 11.47
C TYR A 176 15.50 -18.75 10.03
N ALA A 177 14.89 -19.80 9.47
CA ALA A 177 14.42 -19.78 8.08
C ALA A 177 13.32 -18.71 7.85
N ALA A 178 12.44 -18.52 8.83
CA ALA A 178 11.39 -17.49 8.75
C ALA A 178 11.99 -16.08 8.88
N CYS A 179 12.93 -15.87 9.80
CA CYS A 179 13.64 -14.61 9.97
C CYS A 179 14.43 -14.25 8.69
N ARG A 180 15.21 -15.22 8.17
CA ARG A 180 15.97 -15.09 6.93
C ARG A 180 15.08 -14.70 5.76
N ASP A 181 14.01 -15.45 5.51
CA ASP A 181 13.13 -15.19 4.37
C ASP A 181 12.43 -13.82 4.49
N TYR A 182 12.09 -13.37 5.71
CA TYR A 182 11.56 -12.03 5.96
C TYR A 182 12.55 -10.95 5.58
N TRP A 183 13.78 -10.99 6.11
CA TRP A 183 14.79 -9.96 5.86
C TRP A 183 15.22 -9.90 4.39
N ILE A 184 15.36 -11.05 3.73
CA ILE A 184 15.67 -11.09 2.29
C ILE A 184 14.56 -10.38 1.49
N ARG A 185 13.29 -10.72 1.73
CA ARG A 185 12.15 -10.09 1.05
C ARG A 185 12.07 -8.60 1.34
N PHE A 186 12.28 -8.20 2.59
CA PHE A 186 12.22 -6.80 3.01
C PHE A 186 13.25 -5.94 2.29
N TYR A 187 14.52 -6.36 2.25
CA TYR A 187 15.58 -5.60 1.58
C TYR A 187 15.38 -5.53 0.06
N MET A 188 14.96 -6.64 -0.57
CA MET A 188 14.61 -6.61 -2.00
C MET A 188 13.45 -5.66 -2.29
N ALA A 189 12.38 -5.72 -1.48
CA ALA A 189 11.23 -4.84 -1.62
C ALA A 189 11.61 -3.36 -1.40
N LYS A 190 12.46 -3.07 -0.41
CA LYS A 190 13.02 -1.74 -0.13
C LYS A 190 13.80 -1.20 -1.33
N ALA A 191 14.64 -2.03 -1.96
CA ALA A 191 15.38 -1.65 -3.16
C ALA A 191 14.47 -1.34 -4.34
N VAL A 192 13.46 -2.19 -4.58
CA VAL A 192 12.44 -1.96 -5.61
C VAL A 192 11.68 -0.65 -5.35
N PHE A 193 11.30 -0.39 -4.11
CA PHE A 193 10.62 0.84 -3.71
C PHE A 193 11.46 2.10 -3.99
N LEU A 194 12.73 2.10 -3.58
CA LEU A 194 13.64 3.22 -3.80
C LEU A 194 13.87 3.46 -5.30
N GLN A 195 14.04 2.39 -6.08
CA GLN A 195 14.19 2.48 -7.53
C GLN A 195 12.91 2.98 -8.20
N ALA A 196 11.74 2.57 -7.73
CA ALA A 196 10.45 3.06 -8.22
C ALA A 196 10.28 4.57 -7.94
N ARG A 197 10.65 5.04 -6.74
CA ARG A 197 10.70 6.48 -6.42
C ARG A 197 11.63 7.23 -7.35
N ALA A 198 12.86 6.74 -7.53
CA ALA A 198 13.85 7.37 -8.41
C ALA A 198 13.37 7.46 -9.88
N ASN A 199 12.57 6.50 -10.33
CA ASN A 199 11.96 6.48 -11.66
C ASN A 199 10.69 7.35 -11.80
N GLY A 200 10.31 8.09 -10.76
CA GLY A 200 9.13 8.94 -10.74
C GLY A 200 7.81 8.16 -10.79
N VAL A 201 7.79 6.93 -10.27
CA VAL A 201 6.57 6.10 -10.25
C VAL A 201 5.51 6.71 -9.31
N GLY A 202 5.91 7.34 -8.19
CA GLY A 202 4.97 7.98 -7.27
C GLY A 202 4.20 9.12 -7.91
N GLN A 203 4.88 10.01 -8.65
CA GLN A 203 4.22 11.06 -9.44
C GLN A 203 3.22 10.46 -10.45
N LYS A 204 3.61 9.45 -11.23
CA LYS A 204 2.72 8.81 -12.22
C LYS A 204 1.50 8.16 -11.58
N LEU A 205 1.66 7.54 -10.41
CA LEU A 205 0.55 6.95 -9.66
C LEU A 205 -0.42 8.02 -9.15
N ARG A 206 0.09 9.19 -8.75
CA ARG A 206 -0.76 10.33 -8.35
C ARG A 206 -1.54 10.90 -9.52
N GLU A 207 -0.89 11.10 -10.67
CA GLU A 207 -1.56 11.52 -11.91
C GLU A 207 -2.64 10.51 -12.31
N ALA A 208 -2.32 9.20 -12.26
CA ALA A 208 -3.28 8.15 -12.55
C ALA A 208 -4.47 8.12 -11.57
N LEU A 209 -4.26 8.44 -10.28
CA LEU A 209 -5.34 8.56 -9.30
C LEU A 209 -6.29 9.73 -9.62
N GLU A 210 -5.76 10.86 -10.06
CA GLU A 210 -6.57 12.02 -10.45
C GLU A 210 -7.36 11.74 -11.74
N ASP A 211 -6.70 11.17 -12.74
CA ASP A 211 -7.32 10.75 -13.99
C ASP A 211 -8.41 9.70 -13.75
N TYR A 212 -8.16 8.73 -12.87
CA TYR A 212 -9.14 7.72 -12.49
C TYR A 212 -10.41 8.36 -11.94
N ARG A 213 -10.29 9.33 -11.01
CA ARG A 213 -11.45 10.03 -10.44
C ARG A 213 -12.23 10.79 -11.51
N ALA A 214 -11.53 11.49 -12.39
CA ALA A 214 -12.16 12.25 -13.47
C ALA A 214 -12.91 11.34 -14.45
N VAL A 215 -12.32 10.19 -14.81
CA VAL A 215 -12.94 9.20 -15.70
C VAL A 215 -14.12 8.50 -15.02
N ASP A 216 -14.00 8.14 -13.74
CA ASP A 216 -15.06 7.52 -12.95
C ASP A 216 -16.30 8.43 -12.87
N GLU A 217 -16.12 9.72 -12.54
CA GLU A 217 -17.22 10.70 -12.51
C GLU A 217 -17.85 10.93 -13.90
N ARG A 218 -17.03 11.01 -14.94
CA ARG A 218 -17.52 11.17 -16.32
C ARG A 218 -18.36 9.97 -16.74
N LEU A 219 -17.86 8.75 -16.55
CA LEU A 219 -18.57 7.52 -16.94
C LEU A 219 -19.82 7.30 -16.08
N LEU A 220 -19.80 7.66 -14.78
CA LEU A 220 -20.98 7.64 -13.92
C LEU A 220 -22.09 8.53 -14.49
N SER A 221 -21.74 9.73 -14.96
CA SER A 221 -22.67 10.68 -15.59
C SER A 221 -23.21 10.18 -16.93
N GLU A 222 -22.35 9.60 -17.78
CA GLU A 222 -22.72 9.10 -19.11
C GLU A 222 -23.54 7.81 -19.06
N LEU A 223 -23.19 6.87 -18.18
CA LEU A 223 -23.81 5.55 -18.08
C LEU A 223 -25.00 5.53 -17.12
N GLY A 224 -25.10 6.48 -16.19
CA GLY A 224 -26.11 6.50 -15.13
C GLY A 224 -26.00 5.34 -14.13
N ARG A 225 -24.85 4.64 -14.12
CA ARG A 225 -24.49 3.55 -13.20
C ARG A 225 -23.00 3.62 -12.90
N ASN A 226 -22.56 2.97 -11.82
CA ASN A 226 -21.14 2.85 -11.52
C ASN A 226 -20.41 2.15 -12.70
N PRO A 227 -19.32 2.72 -13.22
CA PRO A 227 -18.54 2.10 -14.28
C PRO A 227 -17.81 0.85 -13.77
N THR A 228 -17.55 -0.07 -14.67
CA THR A 228 -16.75 -1.27 -14.38
C THR A 228 -15.25 -0.98 -14.49
N LEU A 229 -14.42 -1.79 -13.83
CA LEU A 229 -12.95 -1.65 -13.90
C LEU A 229 -12.42 -1.74 -15.34
N GLU A 230 -13.02 -2.58 -16.17
CA GLU A 230 -12.65 -2.73 -17.58
C GLU A 230 -12.98 -1.47 -18.38
N GLU A 231 -14.16 -0.88 -18.18
CA GLU A 231 -14.57 0.37 -18.84
C GLU A 231 -13.66 1.55 -18.46
N ILE A 232 -13.25 1.63 -17.18
CA ILE A 232 -12.30 2.66 -16.72
C ILE A 232 -10.92 2.41 -17.32
N ALA A 233 -10.43 1.17 -17.30
CA ALA A 233 -9.13 0.80 -17.86
C ALA A 233 -9.04 1.13 -19.36
N GLU A 234 -10.09 0.82 -20.12
CA GLU A 234 -10.19 1.18 -21.54
C GLU A 234 -10.19 2.70 -21.75
N ALA A 235 -10.93 3.45 -20.94
CA ALA A 235 -11.01 4.90 -21.03
C ALA A 235 -9.71 5.61 -20.63
N MET A 236 -8.92 5.01 -19.73
CA MET A 236 -7.61 5.49 -19.28
C MET A 236 -6.45 4.97 -20.14
N HIS A 237 -6.69 4.02 -21.07
CA HIS A 237 -5.66 3.32 -21.85
C HIS A 237 -4.60 2.61 -21.00
N ILE A 238 -5.01 2.06 -19.85
CA ILE A 238 -4.16 1.28 -18.94
C ILE A 238 -4.62 -0.18 -18.88
N SER A 239 -3.78 -1.05 -18.33
CA SER A 239 -4.19 -2.44 -18.09
C SER A 239 -5.23 -2.53 -16.95
N PRO A 240 -6.11 -3.56 -16.95
CA PRO A 240 -7.05 -3.77 -15.86
C PRO A 240 -6.36 -4.07 -14.53
N GLU A 241 -5.15 -4.64 -14.56
CA GLU A 241 -4.31 -4.85 -13.38
C GLU A 241 -3.90 -3.51 -12.75
N GLU A 242 -3.41 -2.57 -13.56
CA GLU A 242 -3.05 -1.22 -13.10
C GLU A 242 -4.26 -0.44 -12.60
N ALA A 243 -5.41 -0.52 -13.29
CA ALA A 243 -6.65 0.11 -12.83
C ALA A 243 -7.11 -0.44 -11.47
N SER A 244 -6.93 -1.76 -11.24
CA SER A 244 -7.23 -2.36 -9.95
C SER A 244 -6.32 -1.85 -8.83
N VAL A 245 -5.04 -1.60 -9.10
CA VAL A 245 -4.10 -1.02 -8.13
C VAL A 245 -4.55 0.39 -7.74
N VAL A 246 -4.81 1.24 -8.75
CA VAL A 246 -5.23 2.63 -8.53
C VAL A 246 -6.54 2.68 -7.72
N LYS A 247 -7.49 1.78 -8.02
CA LYS A 247 -8.72 1.66 -7.23
C LYS A 247 -8.47 1.26 -5.77
N LYS A 248 -7.61 0.27 -5.51
CA LYS A 248 -7.26 -0.14 -4.14
C LYS A 248 -6.65 1.03 -3.36
N MET A 249 -5.75 1.78 -3.98
CA MET A 249 -5.13 2.97 -3.35
C MET A 249 -6.17 4.03 -3.00
N LEU A 250 -7.17 4.25 -3.87
CA LEU A 250 -8.28 5.15 -3.61
C LEU A 250 -9.15 4.68 -2.42
N ASP A 251 -9.47 3.38 -2.39
CA ASP A 251 -10.23 2.76 -1.31
C ASP A 251 -9.47 2.88 0.04
N ASP A 252 -8.15 2.64 0.06
CA ASP A 252 -7.28 2.81 1.22
C ASP A 252 -7.23 4.27 1.70
N ALA A 253 -7.05 5.23 0.78
CA ALA A 253 -7.06 6.65 1.11
C ALA A 253 -8.40 7.08 1.74
N ARG A 254 -9.52 6.52 1.25
CA ARG A 254 -10.85 6.77 1.82
C ARG A 254 -11.00 6.17 3.22
N LEU A 255 -10.48 4.96 3.45
CA LEU A 255 -10.48 4.33 4.78
C LEU A 255 -9.68 5.15 5.80
N LEU A 256 -8.51 5.66 5.40
CA LEU A 256 -7.69 6.51 6.26
C LEU A 256 -8.38 7.84 6.58
N ALA A 257 -9.03 8.47 5.59
CA ALA A 257 -9.80 9.69 5.82
C ALA A 257 -10.98 9.47 6.78
N GLN A 258 -11.60 8.29 6.76
CA GLN A 258 -12.64 7.93 7.73
C GLN A 258 -12.07 7.66 9.12
N ALA A 259 -10.93 6.97 9.22
CA ALA A 259 -10.26 6.72 10.49
C ALA A 259 -9.83 8.01 11.19
N LYS A 260 -9.31 8.99 10.44
CA LYS A 260 -8.97 10.34 10.97
C LYS A 260 -10.19 11.12 11.47
N LYS A 261 -11.40 10.82 10.98
CA LYS A 261 -12.65 11.47 11.42
C LYS A 261 -13.25 10.87 12.69
N GLN A 262 -12.69 9.79 13.23
CA GLN A 262 -13.03 9.29 14.56
C GLN A 262 -11.98 9.80 15.55
N PRO A 263 -12.29 10.80 16.38
CA PRO A 263 -11.45 11.09 17.54
C PRO A 263 -11.70 10.04 18.63
N GLU A 264 -10.72 9.87 19.50
CA GLU A 264 -10.87 9.41 20.89
C GLU A 264 -12.11 10.04 21.57
N PRO A 265 -12.64 9.49 22.68
CA PRO A 265 -13.91 9.93 23.25
C PRO A 265 -13.79 11.36 23.79
N GLU A 266 -13.94 12.34 22.93
CA GLU A 266 -14.20 13.72 23.28
C GLU A 266 -15.62 13.76 23.82
N GLU A 267 -15.70 14.09 25.11
CA GLU A 267 -16.83 14.70 25.78
C GLU A 267 -17.72 15.45 24.79
N GLU A 268 -19.00 15.05 24.74
CA GLU A 268 -20.18 15.79 24.28
C GLU A 268 -19.90 17.17 23.68
N LYS A 269 -19.23 17.22 22.53
CA LYS A 269 -19.42 18.32 21.60
C LYS A 269 -20.67 17.93 20.86
N GLU A 270 -21.78 18.50 21.31
CA GLU A 270 -23.00 18.64 20.52
C GLU A 270 -22.56 19.07 19.11
N ALA A 271 -22.47 18.09 18.22
CA ALA A 271 -22.47 18.36 16.81
C ALA A 271 -23.80 19.07 16.59
N GLU A 272 -23.73 20.37 16.31
CA GLU A 272 -24.74 21.01 15.50
C GLU A 272 -24.81 20.18 14.22
N GLU A 273 -25.68 19.16 14.26
CA GLU A 273 -26.33 18.62 13.09
C GLU A 273 -27.00 19.81 12.42
N GLN A 274 -26.24 20.55 11.61
CA GLN A 274 -26.77 21.08 10.37
C GLN A 274 -27.07 19.87 9.49
N ALA A 275 -28.05 19.08 9.94
CA ALA A 275 -28.95 18.39 9.05
C ALA A 275 -29.32 19.45 8.03
N VAL A 276 -28.95 19.21 6.79
CA VAL A 276 -29.63 19.80 5.66
C VAL A 276 -31.09 19.46 5.93
N GLU A 277 -31.82 20.39 6.56
CA GLU A 277 -33.22 20.23 6.90
C GLU A 277 -33.87 19.89 5.57
N ASP A 278 -34.26 18.62 5.43
CA ASP A 278 -34.71 18.01 4.19
C ASP A 278 -35.62 19.02 3.48
N THR A 279 -35.13 19.66 2.41
CA THR A 279 -35.90 20.73 1.74
C THR A 279 -37.26 20.21 1.28
N ALA A 280 -37.37 18.89 1.11
CA ALA A 280 -38.61 18.14 0.94
C ALA A 280 -39.51 18.17 2.19
N TYR A 281 -39.00 17.90 3.39
CA TYR A 281 -39.76 17.94 4.65
C TYR A 281 -40.24 19.36 4.97
N PHE A 282 -39.40 20.38 4.78
CA PHE A 282 -39.80 21.77 5.00
C PHE A 282 -40.93 22.19 4.04
N ARG A 283 -40.81 21.88 2.75
CA ARG A 283 -41.87 22.13 1.75
C ARG A 283 -43.15 21.34 2.05
N MET A 284 -43.01 20.09 2.48
CA MET A 284 -44.14 19.24 2.88
C MET A 284 -44.88 19.85 4.08
N ARG A 285 -44.14 20.31 5.10
CA ARG A 285 -44.71 20.94 6.30
C ARG A 285 -45.44 22.24 5.98
N GLN A 286 -44.86 23.08 5.11
CA GLN A 286 -45.52 24.29 4.62
C GLN A 286 -46.83 23.97 3.90
N ARG A 287 -46.84 22.93 3.04
CA ARG A 287 -48.05 22.53 2.34
C ARG A 287 -49.13 21.98 3.27
N ILE A 288 -48.75 21.26 4.32
CA ILE A 288 -49.68 20.78 5.35
C ILE A 288 -50.29 21.95 6.11
N LEU A 289 -49.50 22.97 6.48
CA LEU A 289 -50.01 24.18 7.16
C LEU A 289 -50.95 24.99 6.27
N GLU A 290 -50.65 25.13 4.98
CA GLU A 290 -51.56 25.78 4.02
C GLU A 290 -52.90 25.04 3.94
N LEU A 291 -52.88 23.71 3.88
CA LEU A 291 -54.10 22.91 3.82
C LEU A 291 -54.90 22.97 5.13
N MET A 292 -54.23 23.02 6.29
CA MET A 292 -54.87 23.18 7.59
C MET A 292 -55.57 24.55 7.75
N SER A 293 -55.12 25.59 7.05
CA SER A 293 -55.74 26.91 7.10
C SER A 293 -57.10 27.00 6.41
N VAL A 294 -57.45 25.99 5.59
CA VAL A 294 -58.73 25.87 4.89
C VAL A 294 -59.77 25.11 5.73
N LEU A 295 -59.34 24.38 6.76
CA LEU A 295 -60.23 23.62 7.64
C LEU A 295 -60.76 24.49 8.79
N ASP A 296 -61.95 24.15 9.30
CA ASP A 296 -62.50 24.76 10.51
C ASP A 296 -61.59 24.49 11.73
N GLU A 297 -61.53 25.44 12.67
CA GLU A 297 -60.60 25.43 13.81
C GLU A 297 -60.70 24.15 14.67
N THR A 298 -61.88 23.53 14.74
CA THR A 298 -62.11 22.26 15.44
C THR A 298 -61.49 21.05 14.72
N ASP A 299 -61.54 21.02 13.39
CA ASP A 299 -61.06 19.90 12.59
C ASP A 299 -59.53 19.95 12.43
N ALA A 300 -58.97 21.15 12.25
CA ALA A 300 -57.53 21.36 12.21
C ALA A 300 -56.86 20.91 13.52
N LYS A 301 -57.49 21.20 14.66
CA LYS A 301 -57.00 20.81 15.99
C LYS A 301 -57.11 19.31 16.26
N LEU A 302 -58.14 18.65 15.73
CA LEU A 302 -58.28 17.20 15.83
C LEU A 302 -57.20 16.47 15.01
N ILE A 303 -56.89 16.98 13.82
CA ILE A 303 -55.85 16.43 12.94
C ILE A 303 -54.46 16.65 13.52
N SER A 304 -54.17 17.84 14.08
CA SER A 304 -52.86 18.11 14.71
C SER A 304 -52.60 17.20 15.90
N LEU A 305 -53.62 16.96 16.73
CA LEU A 305 -53.55 16.05 17.89
C LEU A 305 -53.42 14.58 17.49
N ARG A 306 -54.12 14.15 16.44
CA ARG A 306 -54.07 12.76 15.96
C ARG A 306 -52.73 12.38 15.35
N PHE A 307 -52.15 13.29 14.57
CA PHE A 307 -50.90 13.03 13.82
C PHE A 307 -49.65 13.62 14.49
N GLY A 308 -49.79 14.31 15.63
CA GLY A 308 -48.64 14.82 16.39
C GLY A 308 -47.88 15.96 15.69
N LEU A 309 -48.56 16.77 14.87
CA LEU A 309 -47.91 17.77 13.99
C LEU A 309 -47.25 18.94 14.74
N GLU A 310 -47.57 19.14 16.02
CA GLU A 310 -46.99 20.16 16.90
C GLU A 310 -45.87 19.61 17.82
N GLY A 311 -45.33 18.41 17.51
CA GLY A 311 -44.21 17.82 18.26
C GLY A 311 -44.63 16.96 19.46
N GLY A 312 -45.93 16.66 19.59
CA GLY A 312 -46.44 15.64 20.52
C GLY A 312 -46.51 14.26 19.88
N MET A 313 -46.45 13.19 20.70
CA MET A 313 -46.65 11.83 20.17
C MET A 313 -48.08 11.66 19.61
N PRO A 314 -48.25 10.99 18.45
CA PRO A 314 -49.55 10.83 17.83
C PRO A 314 -50.49 10.06 18.75
N LEU A 315 -51.62 10.67 19.10
CA LEU A 315 -52.66 10.02 19.88
C LEU A 315 -53.47 9.16 18.90
N SER A 316 -53.19 7.85 18.88
CA SER A 316 -54.06 6.90 18.19
C SER A 316 -55.43 6.85 18.89
N PRO A 317 -56.52 6.56 18.15
CA PRO A 317 -57.84 6.39 18.77
C PRO A 317 -57.88 5.28 19.83
#